data_AF-A0A920QNV5-F1
#
_entry.id   AF-A0A920QNV5-F1
#
_cell.length_a   1.000
_cell.length_b   1.000
_cell.length_c   1.000
_cell.angle_alpha   90.00
_cell.angle_beta   90.00
_cell.angle_gamma   90.00
#
_symmetry.space_group_name_H-M   'P 1'
#
loop_
_entity.id
_entity.type
_entity.pdbx_description
1 polymer ?
#
loop_
_entity_poly.entity_id
_entity_poly.type
_entity_poly.pdbx_seq_one_letter_code
_entity_poly.pdbx_strand_id
1 'polypeptide(L)'
;MIIVFGSMINKNSRFVSILIFASILTIFLNVEVKMYQSASNIWDYSQITHANSKDKGFIQSKVEQMLVAVNTYSPMANEARTFIVNDAIRLAPQFKEPSRSQLLNVAFTEGHNAIYNHPSYWKLHARLGILYYEAAKLSQDKDQVEEYKELAEELFDNALSLGPSRYAVYKALLSMHIHFDEHDKAELVLQRYKNFLISNNLDLDTNYYLMNAIIKYEYCSNNSKDYFVMKKCIEEIK
;
A
#
# COMPACT_ATOMS: atom_id res chain seq x y z
N MET A 1 -17.05 34.43 41.70
CA MET A 1 -17.05 32.99 41.37
C MET A 1 -15.64 32.48 41.06
N ILE A 2 -14.89 33.12 40.15
CA ILE A 2 -13.49 32.77 39.79
C ILE A 2 -12.52 32.82 40.99
N ILE A 3 -12.63 33.83 41.85
CA ILE A 3 -11.77 34.00 43.06
C ILE A 3 -12.02 32.89 44.11
N VAL A 4 -13.25 32.41 44.21
CA VAL A 4 -13.64 31.33 45.15
C VAL A 4 -13.12 29.98 44.66
N PHE A 5 -13.21 29.70 43.36
CA PHE A 5 -12.63 28.50 42.75
C PHE A 5 -11.10 28.47 42.86
N GLY A 6 -10.41 29.59 42.63
CA GLY A 6 -8.95 29.67 42.78
C GLY A 6 -8.47 29.43 44.23
N SER A 7 -9.19 29.97 45.22
CA SER A 7 -8.90 29.76 46.64
C SER A 7 -9.09 28.30 47.09
N MET A 8 -10.13 27.62 46.60
CA MET A 8 -10.37 26.20 46.87
C MET A 8 -9.33 25.28 46.20
N ILE A 9 -8.92 25.58 44.97
CA ILE A 9 -7.86 24.84 44.26
C ILE A 9 -6.51 25.00 44.97
N ASN A 10 -6.19 26.19 45.48
CA ASN A 10 -4.91 26.46 46.14
C ASN A 10 -4.80 25.75 47.51
N LYS A 11 -5.88 25.69 48.28
CA LYS A 11 -5.95 24.92 49.55
C LYS A 11 -5.82 23.41 49.34
N ASN A 12 -6.26 22.90 48.20
CA ASN A 12 -6.25 21.47 47.87
C ASN A 12 -5.26 21.15 46.73
N SER A 13 -4.24 21.97 46.53
CA SER A 13 -3.31 21.90 45.39
C SER A 13 -2.62 20.54 45.26
N ARG A 14 -2.32 19.88 46.39
CA ARG A 14 -1.81 18.50 46.41
C ARG A 14 -2.82 17.48 45.88
N PHE A 15 -4.09 17.60 46.27
CA PHE A 15 -5.16 16.73 45.80
C PHE A 15 -5.47 16.94 44.32
N VAL A 16 -5.48 18.20 43.86
CA VAL A 16 -5.62 18.55 42.44
C VAL A 16 -4.44 18.02 41.63
N SER A 17 -3.21 18.12 42.15
CA SER A 17 -2.03 17.56 41.48
C SER A 17 -2.12 16.03 41.37
N ILE A 18 -2.50 15.33 42.45
CA ILE A 18 -2.70 13.87 42.43
C ILE A 18 -3.78 13.48 41.42
N LEU A 19 -4.88 14.23 41.34
CA LEU A 19 -5.93 14.02 40.35
C LEU A 19 -5.40 14.20 38.92
N ILE A 20 -4.60 15.25 38.66
CA ILE A 20 -3.99 15.47 37.35
C ILE A 20 -3.07 14.30 36.99
N PHE A 21 -2.20 13.86 37.91
CA PHE A 21 -1.31 12.71 37.69
C PHE A 21 -2.10 11.41 37.45
N ALA A 22 -3.14 11.14 38.23
CA ALA A 22 -3.99 9.97 38.05
C ALA A 22 -4.76 10.03 36.72
N SER A 23 -5.22 11.22 36.32
CA SER A 23 -5.90 11.44 35.03
C SER A 23 -4.97 11.16 33.86
N ILE A 24 -3.75 11.72 33.90
CA ILE A 24 -2.71 11.48 32.89
C ILE A 24 -2.37 9.99 32.83
N LEU A 25 -2.16 9.32 33.96
CA LEU A 25 -1.88 7.89 34.02
C LEU A 25 -3.02 7.05 33.42
N THR A 26 -4.28 7.41 33.71
CA THR A 26 -5.46 6.71 33.17
C THR A 26 -5.54 6.89 31.65
N ILE A 27 -5.22 8.08 31.13
CA ILE A 27 -5.13 8.34 29.70
C ILE A 27 -4.04 7.47 29.06
N PHE A 28 -2.85 7.40 29.67
CA PHE A 28 -1.75 6.56 29.18
C PHE A 28 -2.12 5.08 29.14
N LEU A 29 -2.67 4.53 30.23
CA LEU A 29 -3.10 3.13 30.28
C LEU A 29 -4.19 2.83 29.24
N ASN A 30 -5.14 3.75 29.04
CA ASN A 30 -6.19 3.59 28.03
C ASN A 30 -5.63 3.61 26.60
N VAL A 31 -4.64 4.47 26.32
CA VAL A 31 -3.93 4.48 25.03
C VAL A 31 -3.16 3.18 24.82
N GLU A 32 -2.44 2.72 25.83
CA GLU A 32 -1.62 1.52 25.77
C GLU A 32 -2.48 0.26 25.56
N VAL A 33 -3.59 0.11 26.29
CA VAL A 33 -4.55 -0.99 26.08
C VAL A 33 -5.11 -0.99 24.66
N LYS A 34 -5.50 0.19 24.13
CA LYS A 34 -5.99 0.30 22.74
C LYS A 34 -4.91 -0.06 21.72
N MET A 35 -3.66 0.36 21.94
CA MET A 35 -2.52 -0.03 21.11
C MET A 35 -2.31 -1.54 21.12
N TYR A 36 -2.29 -2.19 22.30
CA TYR A 36 -2.15 -3.63 22.40
C TYR A 36 -3.30 -4.39 21.72
N GLN A 37 -4.54 -3.93 21.89
CA GLN A 37 -5.71 -4.54 21.24
C GLN A 37 -5.64 -4.41 19.71
N SER A 38 -5.31 -3.22 19.19
CA SER A 38 -5.11 -3.02 17.76
C SER A 38 -3.96 -3.87 17.22
N ALA A 39 -2.81 -3.93 17.90
CA ALA A 39 -1.67 -4.74 17.50
C ALA A 39 -1.99 -6.24 17.52
N SER A 40 -2.70 -6.73 18.54
CA SER A 40 -3.16 -8.13 18.62
C SER A 40 -4.09 -8.49 17.47
N ASN A 41 -5.07 -7.63 17.18
CA ASN A 41 -6.01 -7.86 16.08
C ASN A 41 -5.32 -7.85 14.70
N ILE A 42 -4.31 -6.99 14.51
CA ILE A 42 -3.46 -6.97 13.30
C ILE A 42 -2.63 -8.26 13.21
N TRP A 43 -2.03 -8.69 14.33
CA TRP A 43 -1.25 -9.92 14.38
C TRP A 43 -2.09 -11.16 14.03
N ASP A 44 -3.28 -11.29 14.60
CA ASP A 44 -4.21 -12.39 14.33
C ASP A 44 -4.74 -12.40 12.89
N TYR A 45 -4.68 -11.26 12.19
CA TYR A 45 -4.95 -11.17 10.76
C TYR A 45 -3.75 -11.63 9.93
N SER A 46 -2.51 -11.28 10.30
CA SER A 46 -1.30 -11.61 9.54
C SER A 46 -1.04 -13.13 9.37
N GLN A 47 -1.70 -13.96 10.18
CA GLN A 47 -1.59 -15.44 10.16
C GLN A 47 -2.51 -16.12 9.13
N ILE A 48 -3.04 -15.39 8.13
CA ILE A 48 -3.86 -15.99 7.06
C ILE A 48 -3.02 -16.96 6.21
N THR A 49 -3.35 -18.25 6.31
CA THR A 49 -2.90 -19.30 5.40
C THR A 49 -4.00 -19.65 4.39
N HIS A 50 -3.62 -20.13 3.21
CA HIS A 50 -4.55 -20.59 2.15
C HIS A 50 -5.53 -21.69 2.66
N ALA A 51 -5.18 -22.44 3.70
CA ALA A 51 -6.08 -23.44 4.27
C ALA A 51 -7.33 -22.82 4.92
N ASN A 52 -7.17 -21.66 5.57
CA ASN A 52 -8.24 -21.00 6.34
C ASN A 52 -9.22 -20.22 5.46
N SER A 53 -8.82 -19.85 4.24
CA SER A 53 -9.65 -19.05 3.31
C SER A 53 -10.71 -19.84 2.55
N LYS A 54 -10.75 -21.18 2.69
CA LYS A 54 -11.76 -22.04 2.05
C LYS A 54 -13.14 -21.90 2.70
N ASP A 55 -13.22 -21.32 3.90
CA ASP A 55 -14.47 -21.11 4.61
C ASP A 55 -15.06 -19.74 4.28
N LYS A 56 -16.28 -19.72 3.73
CA LYS A 56 -16.94 -18.51 3.18
C LYS A 56 -17.13 -17.40 4.22
N GLY A 57 -17.17 -17.72 5.52
CA GLY A 57 -17.28 -16.75 6.61
C GLY A 57 -15.94 -16.28 7.20
N PHE A 58 -14.83 -16.95 6.90
CA PHE A 58 -13.53 -16.65 7.51
C PHE A 58 -12.95 -15.32 7.03
N ILE A 59 -13.06 -15.02 5.73
CA ILE A 59 -12.58 -13.75 5.17
C ILE A 59 -13.40 -12.59 5.74
N GLN A 60 -14.72 -12.73 5.80
CA GLN A 60 -15.61 -11.67 6.30
C GLN A 60 -15.40 -11.40 7.80
N SER A 61 -15.32 -12.44 8.64
CA SER A 61 -15.00 -12.28 10.07
C SER A 61 -13.62 -11.67 10.31
N LYS A 62 -12.65 -11.92 9.43
CA LYS A 62 -11.31 -11.31 9.52
C LYS A 62 -11.28 -9.86 9.06
N VAL A 63 -12.04 -9.51 8.02
CA VAL A 63 -12.29 -8.12 7.64
C VAL A 63 -12.96 -7.36 8.79
N GLU A 64 -13.96 -7.94 9.44
CA GLU A 64 -14.62 -7.36 10.61
C GLU A 64 -13.65 -7.16 11.78
N GLN A 65 -12.80 -8.15 12.09
CA GLN A 65 -11.74 -8.01 13.10
C GLN A 65 -10.76 -6.88 12.77
N MET A 66 -10.42 -6.70 11.50
CA MET A 66 -9.57 -5.60 11.07
C MET A 66 -10.25 -4.24 11.09
N LEU A 67 -11.52 -4.14 10.69
CA LEU A 67 -12.31 -2.91 10.85
C LEU A 67 -12.41 -2.53 12.33
N VAL A 68 -12.57 -3.51 13.23
CA VAL A 68 -12.46 -3.29 14.68
C VAL A 68 -11.06 -2.78 15.04
N ALA A 69 -9.98 -3.38 14.54
CA ALA A 69 -8.60 -2.94 14.82
C ALA A 69 -8.32 -1.50 14.36
N VAL A 70 -8.77 -1.15 13.15
CA VAL A 70 -8.70 0.18 12.53
C VAL A 70 -9.46 1.22 13.36
N ASN A 71 -10.64 0.85 13.88
CA ASN A 71 -11.47 1.74 14.69
C ASN A 71 -11.04 1.83 16.17
N THR A 72 -10.29 0.84 16.68
CA THR A 72 -9.87 0.77 18.10
C THR A 72 -8.76 1.78 18.41
N TYR A 73 -7.81 1.98 17.49
CA TYR A 73 -6.71 2.92 17.66
C TYR A 73 -6.37 3.63 16.34
N SER A 74 -6.99 4.79 16.14
CA SER A 74 -6.84 5.63 14.94
C SER A 74 -5.38 5.88 14.50
N PRO A 75 -4.40 6.08 15.40
CA PRO A 75 -3.00 6.23 14.96
C PRO A 75 -2.38 4.98 14.30
N MET A 76 -2.83 3.77 14.64
CA MET A 76 -2.39 2.51 13.99
C MET A 76 -3.30 2.10 12.81
N ALA A 77 -4.41 2.80 12.59
CA ALA A 77 -5.38 2.51 11.53
C ALA A 77 -4.72 2.44 10.15
N ASN A 78 -3.76 3.31 9.86
CA ASN A 78 -3.12 3.32 8.54
C ASN A 78 -2.17 2.15 8.30
N GLU A 79 -1.49 1.67 9.34
CA GLU A 79 -0.67 0.47 9.24
C GLU A 79 -1.58 -0.73 8.97
N ALA A 80 -2.68 -0.87 9.71
CA ALA A 80 -3.69 -1.90 9.49
C ALA A 80 -4.28 -1.86 8.07
N ARG A 81 -4.68 -0.68 7.57
CA ARG A 81 -5.16 -0.49 6.19
C ARG A 81 -4.12 -0.88 5.15
N THR A 82 -2.87 -0.53 5.41
CA THR A 82 -1.75 -0.88 4.52
C THR A 82 -1.50 -2.40 4.49
N PHE A 83 -1.68 -3.10 5.61
CA PHE A 83 -1.63 -4.57 5.66
C PHE A 83 -2.72 -5.20 4.79
N ILE A 84 -3.96 -4.68 4.82
CA ILE A 84 -5.06 -5.18 3.98
C ILE A 84 -4.68 -5.10 2.49
N VAL A 85 -4.20 -3.96 2.03
CA VAL A 85 -3.80 -3.78 0.62
C VAL A 85 -2.69 -4.76 0.24
N ASN A 86 -1.67 -4.90 1.09
CA ASN A 86 -0.57 -5.84 0.85
C ASN A 86 -1.01 -7.31 0.82
N ASP A 87 -1.87 -7.71 1.76
CA ASP A 87 -2.36 -9.08 1.80
C ASP A 87 -3.32 -9.37 0.65
N ALA A 88 -4.12 -8.40 0.23
CA ALA A 88 -4.94 -8.52 -0.97
C ALA A 88 -4.10 -8.77 -2.22
N ILE A 89 -3.00 -8.04 -2.41
CA ILE A 89 -2.04 -8.28 -3.52
C ILE A 89 -1.55 -9.73 -3.50
N ARG A 90 -1.23 -10.27 -2.31
CA ARG A 90 -0.70 -11.63 -2.14
C ARG A 90 -1.76 -12.73 -2.30
N LEU A 91 -2.96 -12.49 -1.78
CA LEU A 91 -3.99 -13.52 -1.61
C LEU A 91 -5.03 -13.55 -2.74
N ALA A 92 -5.32 -12.42 -3.40
CA ALA A 92 -6.31 -12.35 -4.46
C ALA A 92 -6.08 -13.38 -5.59
N PRO A 93 -4.84 -13.64 -6.07
CA PRO A 93 -4.59 -14.68 -7.07
C PRO A 93 -4.95 -16.10 -6.60
N GLN A 94 -4.94 -16.34 -5.30
CA GLN A 94 -5.16 -17.65 -4.70
C GLN A 94 -6.66 -17.93 -4.46
N PHE A 95 -7.49 -16.89 -4.42
CA PHE A 95 -8.92 -17.02 -4.15
C PHE A 95 -9.73 -17.17 -5.43
N LYS A 96 -10.86 -17.86 -5.35
CA LYS A 96 -11.87 -17.95 -6.42
C LYS A 96 -13.03 -17.00 -6.13
N GLU A 97 -13.84 -16.72 -7.14
CA GLU A 97 -15.07 -15.96 -6.94
C GLU A 97 -16.08 -16.72 -6.06
N PRO A 98 -16.89 -16.02 -5.25
CA PRO A 98 -16.96 -14.55 -5.07
C PRO A 98 -15.97 -13.98 -4.04
N SER A 99 -15.20 -14.86 -3.36
CA SER A 99 -14.33 -14.47 -2.24
C SER A 99 -13.20 -13.54 -2.66
N ARG A 100 -12.69 -13.69 -3.89
CA ARG A 100 -11.69 -12.76 -4.46
C ARG A 100 -12.26 -11.35 -4.58
N SER A 101 -13.42 -11.19 -5.24
CA SER A 101 -14.07 -9.87 -5.37
C SER A 101 -14.37 -9.23 -4.01
N GLN A 102 -14.81 -10.03 -3.03
CA GLN A 102 -15.05 -9.53 -1.67
C GLN A 102 -13.76 -8.99 -1.01
N LEU A 103 -12.65 -9.72 -1.10
CA LEU A 103 -11.35 -9.27 -0.58
C LEU A 103 -10.89 -7.99 -1.28
N LEU A 104 -10.99 -7.94 -2.60
CA LEU A 104 -10.57 -6.79 -3.41
C LEU A 104 -11.40 -5.54 -3.07
N ASN A 105 -12.73 -5.65 -2.96
CA ASN A 105 -13.60 -4.52 -2.62
C ASN A 105 -13.25 -3.89 -1.26
N VAL A 106 -12.97 -4.72 -0.26
CA VAL A 106 -12.52 -4.24 1.05
C VAL A 106 -11.17 -3.56 0.95
N ALA A 107 -10.22 -4.18 0.25
CA ALA A 107 -8.87 -3.63 0.09
C ALA A 107 -8.83 -2.31 -0.69
N PHE A 108 -9.66 -2.16 -1.72
CA PHE A 108 -9.82 -0.89 -2.43
C PHE A 108 -10.39 0.19 -1.52
N THR A 109 -11.47 -0.12 -0.80
CA THR A 109 -12.10 0.83 0.13
C THR A 109 -11.10 1.31 1.19
N GLU A 110 -10.39 0.38 1.83
CA GLU A 110 -9.43 0.73 2.88
C GLU A 110 -8.16 1.41 2.33
N GLY A 111 -7.74 1.07 1.12
CA GLY A 111 -6.67 1.77 0.41
C GLY A 111 -7.01 3.24 0.15
N HIS A 112 -8.21 3.51 -0.37
CA HIS A 112 -8.72 4.87 -0.57
C HIS A 112 -8.89 5.62 0.75
N ASN A 113 -9.40 4.97 1.79
CA ASN A 113 -9.46 5.56 3.13
C ASN A 113 -8.07 5.93 3.67
N ALA A 114 -7.04 5.11 3.42
CA ALA A 114 -5.67 5.42 3.81
C ALA A 114 -5.16 6.66 3.08
N ILE A 115 -5.39 6.75 1.76
CA ILE A 115 -5.01 7.92 0.94
C ILE A 115 -5.76 9.17 1.40
N TYR A 116 -7.08 9.08 1.64
CA TYR A 116 -7.88 10.22 2.11
C TYR A 116 -7.33 10.82 3.40
N ASN A 117 -6.87 9.97 4.34
CA ASN A 117 -6.28 10.42 5.60
C ASN A 117 -4.84 10.92 5.45
N HIS A 118 -4.09 10.44 4.45
CA HIS A 118 -2.68 10.78 4.22
C HIS A 118 -2.39 11.02 2.73
N PRO A 119 -2.99 12.06 2.12
CA PRO A 119 -2.99 12.22 0.65
C PRO A 119 -1.60 12.50 0.08
N SER A 120 -0.68 13.06 0.87
CA SER A 120 0.70 13.33 0.44
C SER A 120 1.63 12.12 0.57
N TYR A 121 1.17 11.00 1.13
CA TYR A 121 2.03 9.83 1.33
C TYR A 121 2.05 8.93 0.09
N TRP A 122 2.98 9.22 -0.81
CA TRP A 122 3.13 8.56 -2.12
C TRP A 122 3.11 7.02 -2.09
N LYS A 123 3.58 6.38 -1.01
CA LYS A 123 3.60 4.91 -0.88
C LYS A 123 2.19 4.31 -0.85
N LEU A 124 1.20 5.04 -0.34
CA LEU A 124 -0.18 4.57 -0.32
C LEU A 124 -0.75 4.54 -1.74
N HIS A 125 -0.54 5.61 -2.50
CA HIS A 125 -0.88 5.70 -3.92
C HIS A 125 -0.22 4.55 -4.71
N ALA A 126 1.10 4.39 -4.58
CA ALA A 126 1.83 3.34 -5.29
C ALA A 126 1.33 1.92 -4.94
N ARG A 127 1.02 1.65 -3.67
CA ARG A 127 0.52 0.33 -3.24
C ARG A 127 -0.89 0.05 -3.73
N LEU A 128 -1.78 1.04 -3.67
CA LEU A 128 -3.12 0.89 -4.21
C LEU A 128 -3.08 0.73 -5.73
N GLY A 129 -2.20 1.45 -6.42
CA GLY A 129 -1.97 1.27 -7.86
C GLY A 129 -1.51 -0.14 -8.21
N ILE A 130 -0.59 -0.73 -7.42
CA ILE A 130 -0.20 -2.15 -7.58
C ILE A 130 -1.40 -3.08 -7.36
N LEU A 131 -2.25 -2.82 -6.37
CA LEU A 131 -3.43 -3.65 -6.13
C LEU A 131 -4.40 -3.60 -7.32
N TYR A 132 -4.69 -2.42 -7.88
CA TYR A 132 -5.52 -2.30 -9.08
C TYR A 132 -4.88 -2.97 -10.29
N TYR A 133 -3.57 -2.83 -10.49
CA TYR A 133 -2.85 -3.54 -11.54
C TYR A 133 -2.98 -5.07 -11.38
N GLU A 134 -2.74 -5.61 -10.19
CA GLU A 134 -2.90 -7.04 -9.92
C GLU A 134 -4.36 -7.51 -10.08
N ALA A 135 -5.34 -6.68 -9.70
CA ALA A 135 -6.74 -6.99 -9.91
C ALA A 135 -7.12 -7.01 -11.39
N ALA A 136 -6.60 -6.09 -12.20
CA ALA A 136 -6.80 -6.06 -13.65
C ALA A 136 -6.32 -7.37 -14.30
N LYS A 137 -5.14 -7.86 -13.91
CA LYS A 137 -4.60 -9.15 -14.40
C LYS A 137 -5.48 -10.35 -14.06
N LEU A 138 -6.24 -10.28 -12.97
CA LEU A 138 -7.06 -11.37 -12.47
C LEU A 138 -8.50 -11.34 -13.00
N SER A 139 -8.95 -10.21 -13.54
CA SER A 139 -10.31 -10.06 -14.05
C SER A 139 -10.48 -10.73 -15.41
N GLN A 140 -11.67 -11.27 -15.65
CA GLN A 140 -12.10 -11.81 -16.94
C GLN A 140 -13.04 -10.86 -17.68
N ASP A 141 -13.46 -9.78 -17.02
CA ASP A 141 -14.35 -8.76 -17.58
C ASP A 141 -13.50 -7.62 -18.15
N LYS A 142 -13.62 -7.39 -19.46
CA LYS A 142 -12.82 -6.38 -20.17
C LYS A 142 -13.10 -4.96 -19.68
N ASP A 143 -14.34 -4.66 -19.34
CA ASP A 143 -14.71 -3.30 -18.88
C ASP A 143 -14.08 -3.04 -17.51
N GLN A 144 -14.10 -4.05 -16.64
CA GLN A 144 -13.44 -3.99 -15.34
C GLN A 144 -11.90 -3.94 -15.45
N VAL A 145 -11.31 -4.66 -16.42
CA VAL A 145 -9.87 -4.57 -16.71
C VAL A 145 -9.48 -3.13 -17.05
N GLU A 146 -10.25 -2.47 -17.93
CA GLU A 146 -9.94 -1.10 -18.32
C GLU A 146 -10.12 -0.12 -17.15
N GLU A 147 -11.20 -0.24 -16.38
CA GLU A 147 -11.41 0.57 -15.17
C GLU A 147 -10.23 0.43 -14.19
N TYR A 148 -9.78 -0.79 -13.92
CA TYR A 148 -8.66 -1.03 -13.01
C TYR A 148 -7.33 -0.53 -13.57
N LYS A 149 -7.11 -0.59 -14.88
CA LYS A 149 -5.93 0.00 -15.53
C LYS A 149 -5.91 1.52 -15.36
N GLU A 150 -7.01 2.20 -15.65
CA GLU A 150 -7.12 3.66 -15.52
C GLU A 150 -6.86 4.11 -14.08
N LEU A 151 -7.48 3.43 -13.11
CA LEU A 151 -7.27 3.71 -11.68
C LEU A 151 -5.82 3.45 -11.24
N ALA A 152 -5.20 2.37 -11.73
CA ALA A 152 -3.80 2.09 -11.43
C ALA A 152 -2.86 3.16 -12.02
N GLU A 153 -3.09 3.57 -13.27
CA GLU A 153 -2.33 4.63 -13.95
C GLU A 153 -2.41 5.95 -13.16
N GLU A 154 -3.61 6.39 -12.79
CA GLU A 154 -3.82 7.60 -11.99
C GLU A 154 -3.07 7.54 -10.65
N LEU A 155 -3.16 6.41 -9.93
CA LEU A 155 -2.49 6.23 -8.65
C LEU A 155 -0.96 6.21 -8.78
N PHE A 156 -0.42 5.61 -9.84
CA PHE A 156 1.01 5.66 -10.11
C PHE A 156 1.48 7.09 -10.44
N ASP A 157 0.72 7.84 -11.23
CA ASP A 157 1.02 9.23 -11.54
C ASP A 157 0.96 10.13 -10.30
N ASN A 158 -0.03 9.93 -9.43
CA ASN A 158 -0.10 10.60 -8.13
C ASN A 158 1.09 10.24 -7.23
N ALA A 159 1.54 8.97 -7.22
CA ALA A 159 2.72 8.57 -6.48
C ALA A 159 3.99 9.23 -7.02
N LEU A 160 4.15 9.32 -8.34
CA LEU A 160 5.29 9.96 -9.01
C LEU A 160 5.29 11.49 -8.82
N SER A 161 4.14 12.15 -8.81
CA SER A 161 4.08 13.60 -8.58
C SER A 161 4.49 13.98 -7.15
N LEU A 162 4.10 13.17 -6.16
CA LEU A 162 4.45 13.34 -4.75
C LEU A 162 5.90 12.92 -4.42
N GLY A 163 6.51 12.09 -5.27
CA GLY A 163 7.86 11.57 -5.08
C GLY A 163 8.46 11.13 -6.41
N PRO A 164 8.97 12.05 -7.24
CA PRO A 164 9.38 11.73 -8.62
C PRO A 164 10.65 10.88 -8.71
N SER A 165 11.44 10.75 -7.65
CA SER A 165 12.71 10.01 -7.68
C SER A 165 12.59 8.50 -7.44
N ARG A 166 11.50 7.87 -7.87
CA ARG A 166 11.12 6.53 -7.41
C ARG A 166 11.09 5.54 -8.57
N TYR A 167 12.28 5.03 -8.92
CA TYR A 167 12.47 3.96 -9.90
C TYR A 167 11.42 2.83 -9.78
N ALA A 168 11.16 2.33 -8.57
CA ALA A 168 10.23 1.22 -8.37
C ALA A 168 8.80 1.54 -8.86
N VAL A 169 8.36 2.79 -8.76
CA VAL A 169 7.03 3.23 -9.23
C VAL A 169 7.04 3.35 -10.75
N TYR A 170 8.07 3.96 -11.33
CA TYR A 170 8.26 4.00 -12.78
C TYR A 170 8.30 2.59 -13.40
N LYS A 171 9.01 1.67 -12.77
CA LYS A 171 9.09 0.27 -13.21
C LYS A 171 7.73 -0.41 -13.13
N ALA A 172 6.97 -0.21 -12.05
CA ALA A 172 5.65 -0.80 -11.90
C ALA A 172 4.69 -0.30 -12.99
N LEU A 173 4.63 1.02 -13.21
CA LEU A 173 3.81 1.63 -14.25
C LEU A 173 4.21 1.17 -15.65
N LEU A 174 5.51 1.14 -15.95
CA LEU A 174 6.03 0.59 -17.21
C LEU A 174 5.63 -0.88 -17.39
N SER A 175 5.77 -1.70 -16.36
CA SER A 175 5.45 -3.13 -16.42
C SER A 175 3.95 -3.36 -16.64
N MET A 176 3.10 -2.51 -16.06
CA MET A 176 1.66 -2.55 -16.29
C MET A 176 1.32 -2.30 -17.76
N HIS A 177 1.86 -1.23 -18.35
CA HIS A 177 1.61 -0.93 -19.76
C HIS A 177 2.10 -2.06 -20.67
N ILE A 178 3.27 -2.64 -20.40
CA ILE A 178 3.74 -3.75 -21.23
C ILE A 178 2.87 -5.00 -21.06
N HIS A 179 2.42 -5.30 -19.84
CA HIS A 179 1.54 -6.44 -19.60
C HIS A 179 0.23 -6.37 -20.41
N PHE A 180 -0.28 -5.17 -20.65
CA PHE A 180 -1.50 -4.93 -21.43
C PHE A 180 -1.22 -4.50 -22.88
N ASP A 181 -0.03 -4.80 -23.41
CA ASP A 181 0.39 -4.51 -24.80
C ASP A 181 0.36 -3.00 -25.18
N GLU A 182 0.43 -2.09 -24.21
CA GLU A 182 0.45 -0.63 -24.39
C GLU A 182 1.89 -0.10 -24.53
N HIS A 183 2.64 -0.61 -25.52
CA HIS A 183 4.06 -0.33 -25.68
C HIS A 183 4.40 1.17 -25.84
N ASP A 184 3.54 1.94 -26.52
CA ASP A 184 3.74 3.38 -26.68
C ASP A 184 3.70 4.10 -25.32
N LYS A 185 2.79 3.70 -24.42
CA LYS A 185 2.73 4.24 -23.06
C LYS A 185 3.94 3.80 -22.24
N ALA A 186 4.39 2.54 -22.37
CA ALA A 186 5.58 2.06 -21.69
C ALA A 186 6.85 2.86 -22.07
N GLU A 187 7.03 3.18 -23.35
CA GLU A 187 8.13 4.02 -23.83
C GLU A 187 8.03 5.45 -23.29
N LEU A 188 6.82 6.02 -23.23
CA LEU A 188 6.60 7.32 -22.59
C LEU A 188 7.02 7.31 -21.11
N VAL A 189 6.76 6.23 -20.37
CA VAL A 189 7.20 6.08 -18.98
C VAL A 189 8.73 6.03 -18.89
N LEU A 190 9.40 5.31 -19.78
CA LEU A 190 10.87 5.28 -19.85
C LEU A 190 11.44 6.67 -20.14
N GLN A 191 10.87 7.42 -21.08
CA GLN A 191 11.29 8.79 -21.39
C GLN A 191 11.03 9.75 -20.22
N ARG A 192 9.91 9.59 -19.49
CA ARG A 192 9.64 10.36 -18.26
C ARG A 192 10.73 10.10 -17.21
N TYR A 193 11.15 8.85 -17.01
CA TYR A 193 12.22 8.54 -16.07
C TYR A 193 13.58 9.12 -16.51
N LYS A 194 13.91 9.03 -17.81
CA LYS A 194 15.08 9.68 -18.39
C LYS A 194 15.09 11.19 -18.13
N ASN A 195 13.98 11.87 -18.40
CA ASN A 195 13.85 13.30 -18.19
C ASN A 195 13.95 13.66 -16.69
N PHE A 196 13.45 12.81 -15.81
CA PHE A 196 13.65 12.95 -14.36
C PHE A 196 15.15 12.93 -14.01
N LEU A 197 15.93 11.95 -14.50
CA LEU A 197 17.37 11.87 -14.24
C LEU A 197 18.11 13.10 -14.76
N ILE A 198 17.87 13.47 -16.02
CA ILE A 198 18.53 14.61 -16.68
C ILE A 198 18.19 15.93 -15.97
N SER A 199 16.93 16.16 -15.60
CA SER A 199 16.52 17.40 -14.90
C SER A 199 17.11 17.54 -13.50
N ASN A 200 17.58 16.44 -12.90
CA ASN A 200 18.29 16.42 -11.62
C ASN A 200 19.82 16.40 -11.79
N ASN A 201 20.34 16.62 -13.00
CA ASN A 201 21.77 16.52 -13.34
C ASN A 201 22.38 15.16 -12.97
N LEU A 202 21.61 14.09 -13.14
CA LEU A 202 22.07 12.72 -12.95
C LEU A 202 22.32 12.07 -14.30
N ASP A 203 23.37 11.26 -14.38
CA ASP A 203 23.59 10.36 -15.52
C ASP A 203 22.50 9.29 -15.60
N LEU A 204 22.38 8.67 -16.76
CA LEU A 204 21.54 7.48 -16.93
C LEU A 204 22.07 6.36 -16.04
N ASP A 205 21.25 5.94 -15.09
CA ASP A 205 21.62 4.93 -14.09
C ASP A 205 21.30 3.50 -14.57
N THR A 206 21.73 2.50 -13.79
CA THR A 206 21.45 1.08 -14.05
C THR A 206 19.95 0.80 -14.18
N ASN A 207 19.11 1.56 -13.46
CA ASN A 207 17.67 1.39 -13.48
C ASN A 207 17.05 1.79 -14.82
N TYR A 208 17.54 2.87 -15.44
CA TYR A 208 17.13 3.28 -16.78
C TYR A 208 17.44 2.18 -17.80
N TYR A 209 18.66 1.66 -17.77
CA TYR A 209 19.06 0.59 -18.69
C TYR A 209 18.27 -0.70 -18.46
N LEU A 210 17.92 -1.01 -17.21
CA LEU A 210 17.06 -2.16 -16.89
C LEU A 210 15.64 -1.97 -17.43
N MET A 211 15.03 -0.80 -17.28
CA MET A 211 13.71 -0.51 -17.86
C MET A 211 13.72 -0.53 -19.39
N ASN A 212 14.74 0.05 -20.00
CA ASN A 212 14.95 -0.01 -21.45
C ASN A 212 15.11 -1.46 -21.95
N ALA A 213 15.82 -2.29 -21.18
CA ALA A 213 15.95 -3.71 -21.49
C ALA A 213 14.61 -4.44 -21.37
N ILE A 214 13.76 -4.10 -20.39
CA ILE A 214 12.41 -4.68 -20.29
C ILE A 214 11.64 -4.39 -21.59
N ILE A 215 11.52 -3.12 -22.01
CA ILE A 215 10.83 -2.75 -23.26
C ILE A 215 11.41 -3.50 -24.47
N LYS A 216 12.74 -3.54 -24.61
CA LYS A 216 13.41 -4.12 -25.79
C LYS A 216 13.36 -5.64 -25.85
N TYR A 217 13.37 -6.31 -24.70
CA TYR A 217 13.60 -7.75 -24.62
C TYR A 217 12.43 -8.54 -24.01
N GLU A 218 11.27 -7.93 -23.72
CA GLU A 218 10.10 -8.69 -23.23
C GLU A 218 9.59 -9.72 -24.26
N TYR A 219 9.93 -9.54 -25.55
CA TYR A 219 9.78 -10.57 -26.59
C TYR A 219 10.69 -11.80 -26.44
N CYS A 220 11.71 -11.78 -25.57
CA CYS A 220 12.61 -12.91 -25.36
C CYS A 220 12.12 -13.92 -24.32
N SER A 221 10.98 -13.67 -23.67
CA SER A 221 10.34 -14.65 -22.78
C SER A 221 9.76 -15.86 -23.54
N ASN A 222 9.62 -15.77 -24.87
CA ASN A 222 9.09 -16.84 -25.71
C ASN A 222 10.11 -17.56 -26.62
N ASN A 223 11.40 -17.21 -26.58
CA ASN A 223 12.54 -18.00 -27.07
C ASN A 223 13.75 -17.09 -27.29
N SER A 224 14.78 -17.17 -26.46
CA SER A 224 16.17 -17.21 -26.93
C SER A 224 17.15 -17.39 -25.76
N LYS A 225 18.26 -18.07 -26.04
CA LYS A 225 19.45 -18.17 -25.18
C LYS A 225 19.95 -16.80 -24.68
N ASP A 226 19.63 -15.72 -25.38
CA ASP A 226 20.21 -14.40 -25.17
C ASP A 226 19.71 -13.71 -23.88
N TYR A 227 18.48 -13.99 -23.43
CA TYR A 227 17.98 -13.50 -22.13
C TYR A 227 18.80 -14.03 -20.95
N PHE A 228 19.15 -15.32 -20.99
CA PHE A 228 20.00 -15.94 -19.95
C PHE A 228 21.43 -15.38 -19.98
N VAL A 229 21.95 -15.03 -21.16
CA VAL A 229 23.27 -14.42 -21.31
C VAL A 229 23.28 -13.00 -20.74
N MET A 230 22.27 -12.17 -21.02
CA MET A 230 22.18 -10.81 -20.45
C MET A 230 21.98 -10.83 -18.93
N LYS A 231 21.11 -11.70 -18.40
CA LYS A 231 20.92 -11.85 -16.96
C LYS A 231 22.22 -12.26 -16.27
N LYS A 232 22.93 -13.23 -16.83
CA LYS A 232 24.21 -13.71 -16.32
C LYS A 232 25.30 -12.63 -16.39
N CYS A 233 25.38 -11.86 -17.48
CA CYS A 233 26.31 -10.74 -17.60
C CYS A 233 26.03 -9.64 -16.57
N ILE A 234 24.76 -9.33 -16.27
CA ILE A 234 24.41 -8.35 -15.24
C ILE A 234 24.75 -8.86 -13.83
N GLU A 235 24.55 -10.16 -13.57
CA GLU A 235 24.90 -10.78 -12.28
C GLU A 235 26.42 -10.89 -12.05
N GLU A 236 27.22 -10.99 -13.11
CA GLU A 236 28.70 -11.09 -13.08
C GLU A 236 29.44 -9.73 -12.99
N ILE A 237 28.73 -8.59 -13.07
CA ILE A 237 29.33 -7.24 -12.90
C ILE A 237 29.46 -6.82 -11.41
N LYS A 238 29.09 -7.69 -10.47
CA LYS A 238 29.41 -7.52 -9.04
C LYS A 238 30.83 -7.97 -8.70
#